data_AF-A0A2V6THB5-F1
#
_entry.id   AF-A0A2V6THB5-F1
#
_cell.length_a   1.000
_cell.length_b   1.000
_cell.length_c   1.000
_cell.angle_alpha   90.00
_cell.angle_beta   90.00
_cell.angle_gamma   90.00
#
_symmetry.space_group_name_H-M   'P 1'
#
loop_
_entity.id
_entity.type
_entity.pdbx_description
1 polymer ?
#
loop_
_entity_poly.entity_id
_entity_poly.type
_entity_poly.pdbx_seq_one_letter_code
_entity_poly.pdbx_strand_id
1 'polypeptide(L)'
;MELGERLALGIEAATFERVADIGFRNAELNAPHIKRSVLELAKTPLGSGESAVVVGAGPSLHRRRSLQRLRASSFTGTIVAADGALGACLKAGVVPHLVVSVDPHGERIVRWFGDPTLTAPREDDYFRRQEMDPAHHDDEHGANREVEANRTLVELVNTHGPKLKLAAATSAAVQVVKRCEEVGMDIYWFNPMFDDYDMPGSLSRKAWEMNGLPCLNGGGNVGTAAWALTHAVLGKRHIGLIGIDLGYAPGTPPEKTQYFKELRDLRPDDYLDAFMHEKNPDTGEIWFSDPSYHWFRKVFVEMIRDADCETVNCTEGGLLFGDGITTATLDSFLETVAGGADHHG
;
A
#
# COMPACT_ATOMS: atom_id res chain seq x y z
N MET A 1 -1.25 -16.50 24.71
CA MET A 1 -1.62 -15.48 23.70
C MET A 1 -1.58 -14.12 24.38
N GLU A 2 -0.61 -13.30 23.99
CA GLU A 2 -0.41 -11.94 24.49
C GLU A 2 -1.59 -11.02 24.10
N LEU A 3 -1.72 -9.84 24.72
CA LEU A 3 -2.87 -8.95 24.44
C LEU A 3 -2.96 -8.58 22.96
N GLY A 4 -1.83 -8.22 22.34
CA GLY A 4 -1.78 -7.86 20.92
C GLY A 4 -2.30 -8.97 20.00
N GLU A 5 -1.87 -10.20 20.23
CA GLU A 5 -2.32 -11.38 19.47
C GLU A 5 -3.82 -11.65 19.66
N ARG A 6 -4.36 -11.45 20.87
CA ARG A 6 -5.80 -11.59 21.12
C ARG A 6 -6.61 -10.55 20.36
N LEU A 7 -6.14 -9.30 20.34
CA LEU A 7 -6.81 -8.20 19.62
C LEU A 7 -6.73 -8.42 18.10
N ALA A 8 -5.63 -8.98 17.60
CA ALA A 8 -5.43 -9.26 16.18
C ALA A 8 -6.52 -10.20 15.60
N LEU A 9 -7.09 -11.09 16.44
CA LEU A 9 -8.19 -11.99 16.02
C LEU A 9 -9.48 -11.25 15.65
N GLY A 10 -9.68 -10.02 16.15
CA GLY A 10 -10.86 -9.20 15.87
C GLY A 10 -10.69 -8.21 14.71
N ILE A 11 -9.48 -8.10 14.13
CA ILE A 11 -9.16 -7.07 13.16
C ILE A 11 -9.93 -7.24 11.85
N GLU A 12 -10.16 -8.47 11.40
CA GLU A 12 -10.96 -8.74 10.20
C GLU A 12 -12.37 -8.15 10.33
N ALA A 13 -13.07 -8.50 11.40
CA ALA A 13 -14.42 -8.01 11.68
C ALA A 13 -14.45 -6.48 11.87
N ALA A 14 -13.50 -5.93 12.65
CA ALA A 14 -13.40 -4.49 12.86
C ALA A 14 -13.09 -3.73 11.56
N THR A 15 -12.26 -4.30 10.68
CA THR A 15 -11.97 -3.72 9.36
C THR A 15 -13.24 -3.71 8.52
N PHE A 16 -13.95 -4.84 8.43
CA PHE A 16 -15.22 -4.94 7.73
C PHE A 16 -16.23 -3.91 8.24
N GLU A 17 -16.52 -3.87 9.54
CA GLU A 17 -17.48 -2.93 10.15
C GLU A 17 -17.12 -1.47 9.87
N ARG A 18 -15.83 -1.11 9.86
CA ARG A 18 -15.37 0.26 9.61
C ARG A 18 -15.52 0.66 8.14
N VAL A 19 -15.24 -0.25 7.20
CA VAL A 19 -15.04 0.10 5.79
C VAL A 19 -16.19 -0.33 4.89
N ALA A 20 -17.00 -1.31 5.28
CA ALA A 20 -18.02 -1.90 4.42
C ALA A 20 -19.08 -0.89 3.98
N ASP A 21 -19.68 -0.14 4.90
CA ASP A 21 -20.74 0.81 4.58
C ASP A 21 -20.23 1.97 3.71
N ILE A 22 -19.11 2.59 4.12
CA ILE A 22 -18.50 3.70 3.37
C ILE A 22 -17.99 3.20 2.02
N GLY A 23 -17.34 2.04 2.00
CA GLY A 23 -16.78 1.41 0.80
C GLY A 23 -17.87 1.01 -0.19
N PHE A 24 -18.98 0.42 0.25
CA PHE A 24 -20.08 0.06 -0.63
C PHE A 24 -20.77 1.29 -1.20
N ARG A 25 -20.97 2.33 -0.38
CA ARG A 25 -21.46 3.63 -0.86
C ARG A 25 -20.51 4.28 -1.88
N ASN A 26 -19.21 4.20 -1.65
CA ASN A 26 -18.22 4.67 -2.63
C ASN A 26 -18.31 3.87 -3.94
N ALA A 27 -18.53 2.55 -3.88
CA ALA A 27 -18.72 1.72 -5.07
C ALA A 27 -19.91 2.19 -5.91
N GLU A 28 -21.04 2.53 -5.28
CA GLU A 28 -22.20 3.11 -5.97
C GLU A 28 -21.88 4.47 -6.61
N LEU A 29 -21.16 5.34 -5.88
CA LEU A 29 -20.77 6.67 -6.37
C LEU A 29 -19.72 6.62 -7.49
N ASN A 30 -18.84 5.61 -7.46
CA ASN A 30 -17.81 5.39 -8.45
C ASN A 30 -18.34 4.64 -9.69
N ALA A 31 -19.50 3.97 -9.60
CA ALA A 31 -20.05 3.19 -10.71
C ALA A 31 -20.15 3.94 -12.06
N PRO A 32 -20.57 5.23 -12.12
CA PRO A 32 -20.60 5.99 -13.37
C PRO A 32 -19.20 6.27 -13.98
N HIS A 33 -18.13 6.12 -13.19
CA HIS A 33 -16.74 6.35 -13.59
C HIS A 33 -16.05 5.06 -14.08
N ILE A 34 -16.68 3.89 -13.91
CA ILE A 34 -16.13 2.61 -14.35
C ILE A 34 -16.12 2.55 -15.87
N LYS A 35 -14.92 2.53 -16.44
CA LYS A 35 -14.70 2.42 -17.90
C LYS A 35 -13.91 1.19 -18.29
N ARG A 36 -13.00 0.74 -17.42
CA ARG A 36 -12.01 -0.30 -17.72
C ARG A 36 -11.85 -1.24 -16.54
N SER A 37 -11.73 -2.53 -16.82
CA SER A 37 -11.44 -3.52 -15.79
C SER A 37 -9.93 -3.66 -15.59
N VAL A 38 -9.47 -3.96 -14.37
CA VAL A 38 -8.07 -4.36 -14.14
C VAL A 38 -7.63 -5.54 -15.02
N LEU A 39 -8.55 -6.39 -15.47
CA LEU A 39 -8.22 -7.50 -16.39
C LEU A 39 -7.63 -7.03 -17.74
N GLU A 40 -7.87 -5.77 -18.13
CA GLU A 40 -7.23 -5.17 -19.31
C GLU A 40 -5.73 -4.90 -19.09
N LEU A 41 -5.28 -4.77 -17.83
CA LEU A 41 -3.87 -4.55 -17.51
C LEU A 41 -3.01 -5.76 -17.87
N ALA A 42 -3.56 -6.98 -17.88
CA ALA A 42 -2.86 -8.19 -18.31
C ALA A 42 -2.33 -8.11 -19.76
N LYS A 43 -2.95 -7.26 -20.58
CA LYS A 43 -2.56 -7.01 -21.99
C LYS A 43 -1.82 -5.70 -22.19
N THR A 44 -1.62 -4.94 -21.11
CA THR A 44 -0.98 -3.63 -21.16
C THR A 44 0.50 -3.79 -20.87
N PRO A 45 1.41 -3.31 -21.74
CA PRO A 45 2.84 -3.39 -21.47
C PRO A 45 3.20 -2.45 -20.29
N LEU A 46 3.58 -3.04 -19.16
CA LEU A 46 4.02 -2.33 -17.96
C LEU A 46 5.41 -2.82 -17.57
N GLY A 47 6.45 -2.08 -17.95
CA GLY A 47 7.84 -2.55 -17.84
C GLY A 47 8.13 -3.77 -18.74
N SER A 48 9.36 -4.26 -18.67
CA SER A 48 9.85 -5.43 -19.41
C SER A 48 9.78 -6.71 -18.57
N GLY A 49 9.80 -7.86 -19.24
CA GLY A 49 10.00 -9.17 -18.60
C GLY A 49 8.94 -9.55 -17.55
N GLU A 50 9.33 -10.50 -16.70
CA GLU A 50 8.46 -11.08 -15.67
C GLU A 50 8.69 -10.49 -14.27
N SER A 51 9.65 -9.58 -14.14
CA SER A 51 10.05 -9.02 -12.84
C SER A 51 9.29 -7.75 -12.51
N ALA A 52 8.98 -7.58 -11.22
CA ALA A 52 8.32 -6.39 -10.71
C ALA A 52 8.91 -5.97 -9.36
N VAL A 53 8.81 -4.67 -9.07
CA VAL A 53 9.01 -4.11 -7.73
C VAL A 53 7.69 -3.52 -7.24
N VAL A 54 7.23 -4.00 -6.09
CA VAL A 54 6.07 -3.47 -5.37
C VAL A 54 6.58 -2.53 -4.27
N VAL A 55 6.06 -1.31 -4.26
CA VAL A 55 6.49 -0.22 -3.37
C VAL A 55 5.39 0.10 -2.36
N GLY A 56 5.67 -0.15 -1.09
CA GLY A 56 4.86 0.30 0.05
C GLY A 56 5.33 1.64 0.61
N ALA A 57 4.57 2.16 1.59
CA ALA A 57 4.79 3.47 2.21
C ALA A 57 5.49 3.39 3.58
N GLY A 58 6.07 2.24 3.91
CA GLY A 58 6.75 2.04 5.19
C GLY A 58 8.03 2.87 5.33
N PRO A 59 8.42 3.25 6.57
CA PRO A 59 9.60 4.06 6.83
C PRO A 59 10.92 3.47 6.28
N SER A 60 11.03 2.16 6.08
CA SER A 60 12.24 1.56 5.48
C SER A 60 12.56 2.10 4.10
N LEU A 61 11.55 2.50 3.33
CA LEU A 61 11.71 3.09 1.99
C LEU A 61 12.67 4.28 2.02
N HIS A 62 12.55 5.13 3.06
CA HIS A 62 13.40 6.28 3.29
C HIS A 62 14.70 5.91 4.00
N ARG A 63 14.62 5.06 5.04
CA ARG A 63 15.79 4.64 5.85
C ARG A 63 16.85 3.91 5.02
N ARG A 64 16.42 3.17 4.00
CA ARG A 64 17.28 2.36 3.11
C ARG A 64 17.54 3.01 1.76
N ARG A 65 16.96 4.20 1.51
CA ARG A 65 17.05 4.94 0.24
C ARG A 65 16.69 4.06 -0.96
N SER A 66 15.67 3.20 -0.79
CA SER A 66 15.35 2.13 -1.73
C SER A 66 14.97 2.67 -3.10
N LEU A 67 14.22 3.78 -3.15
CA LEU A 67 13.84 4.42 -4.42
C LEU A 67 15.03 5.04 -5.15
N GLN A 68 16.01 5.60 -4.42
CA GLN A 68 17.23 6.14 -5.02
C GLN A 68 18.08 5.02 -5.62
N ARG A 69 18.20 3.88 -4.92
CA ARG A 69 18.89 2.68 -5.41
C ARG A 69 18.18 2.09 -6.62
N LEU A 70 16.85 1.95 -6.56
CA LEU A 70 16.04 1.50 -7.69
C LEU A 70 16.22 2.40 -8.91
N ARG A 71 16.18 3.73 -8.74
CA ARG A 71 16.42 4.70 -9.83
C ARG A 71 17.83 4.58 -10.42
N ALA A 72 18.84 4.35 -9.57
CA ALA A 72 20.23 4.23 -10.01
C ALA A 72 20.53 2.91 -10.73
N SER A 73 19.65 1.92 -10.60
CA SER A 73 19.77 0.62 -11.26
C SER A 73 19.36 0.67 -12.74
N SER A 74 19.65 -0.41 -13.47
CA SER A 74 19.17 -0.66 -14.83
C SER A 74 17.81 -1.38 -14.87
N PHE A 75 17.05 -1.38 -13.76
CA PHE A 75 15.79 -2.09 -13.68
C PHE A 75 14.77 -1.55 -14.69
N THR A 76 14.33 -2.42 -15.60
CA THR A 76 13.34 -2.09 -16.63
C THR A 76 12.00 -2.79 -16.40
N GLY A 77 11.89 -3.60 -15.34
CA GLY A 77 10.68 -4.33 -14.99
C GLY A 77 9.55 -3.44 -14.50
N THR A 78 8.45 -4.08 -14.09
CA THR A 78 7.25 -3.37 -13.64
C THR A 78 7.49 -2.71 -12.28
N ILE A 79 6.92 -1.52 -12.07
CA ILE A 79 6.94 -0.84 -10.77
C ILE A 79 5.49 -0.56 -10.39
N VAL A 80 5.05 -1.15 -9.29
CA VAL A 80 3.68 -1.00 -8.76
C VAL A 80 3.77 -0.34 -7.39
N ALA A 81 3.09 0.78 -7.20
CA ALA A 81 3.11 1.51 -5.93
C ALA A 81 1.75 1.41 -5.24
N ALA A 82 1.75 1.18 -3.92
CA ALA A 82 0.61 1.57 -3.09
C ALA A 82 0.41 3.08 -3.15
N ASP A 83 -0.83 3.56 -2.98
CA ASP A 83 -1.14 4.99 -3.00
C ASP A 83 -0.25 5.83 -2.08
N GLY A 84 -0.03 5.40 -0.83
CA GLY A 84 0.86 6.07 0.12
C GLY A 84 2.32 6.18 -0.34
N ALA A 85 2.77 5.33 -1.27
CA ALA A 85 4.12 5.35 -1.82
C ALA A 85 4.28 6.27 -3.04
N LEU A 86 3.18 6.74 -3.65
CA LEU A 86 3.20 7.54 -4.87
C LEU A 86 4.07 8.80 -4.69
N GLY A 87 3.85 9.54 -3.61
CA GLY A 87 4.59 10.77 -3.35
C GLY A 87 6.09 10.54 -3.19
N ALA A 88 6.49 9.49 -2.46
CA ALA A 88 7.89 9.13 -2.31
C ALA A 88 8.52 8.74 -3.66
N CYS A 89 7.82 7.94 -4.47
CA CYS A 89 8.26 7.54 -5.81
C CYS A 89 8.55 8.77 -6.68
N LEU A 90 7.58 9.68 -6.81
CA LEU A 90 7.70 10.85 -7.68
C LEU A 90 8.80 11.81 -7.19
N LYS A 91 8.93 12.05 -5.88
CA LYS A 91 10.02 12.87 -5.30
C LYS A 91 11.39 12.26 -5.59
N ALA A 92 11.50 10.93 -5.61
CA ALA A 92 12.72 10.23 -6.00
C ALA A 92 12.93 10.18 -7.53
N GLY A 93 11.97 10.65 -8.34
CA GLY A 93 11.97 10.56 -9.80
C GLY A 93 11.80 9.14 -10.34
N VAL A 94 11.18 8.27 -9.55
CA VAL A 94 10.68 6.96 -9.98
C VAL A 94 9.21 7.15 -10.31
N VAL A 95 8.82 6.95 -11.58
CA VAL A 95 7.41 7.03 -11.99
C VAL A 95 6.85 5.61 -12.02
N PRO A 96 5.94 5.22 -11.11
CA PRO A 96 5.35 3.88 -11.12
C PRO A 96 4.58 3.61 -12.41
N HIS A 97 4.56 2.36 -12.85
CA HIS A 97 3.75 1.92 -13.98
C HIS A 97 2.26 1.78 -13.60
N LEU A 98 2.00 1.44 -12.33
CA LEU A 98 0.67 1.29 -11.75
C LEU A 98 0.70 1.80 -10.31
N VAL A 99 -0.33 2.54 -9.93
CA VAL A 99 -0.63 2.93 -8.54
C VAL A 99 -1.88 2.19 -8.12
N VAL A 100 -1.95 1.71 -6.87
CA VAL A 100 -3.10 0.97 -6.35
C VAL A 100 -3.72 1.76 -5.21
N SER A 101 -5.05 1.88 -5.20
CA SER A 101 -5.79 2.51 -4.09
C SER A 101 -7.05 1.71 -3.75
N VAL A 102 -7.28 1.54 -2.45
CA VAL A 102 -8.36 0.68 -1.91
C VAL A 102 -9.19 1.38 -0.85
N ASP A 103 -8.53 2.14 0.03
CA ASP A 103 -9.13 2.68 1.24
C ASP A 103 -10.25 3.71 0.92
N PRO A 104 -11.42 3.60 1.57
CA PRO A 104 -12.58 4.45 1.28
C PRO A 104 -12.49 5.87 1.89
N HIS A 105 -11.49 6.18 2.72
CA HIS A 105 -11.44 7.40 3.51
C HIS A 105 -11.07 8.65 2.70
N GLY A 106 -12.08 9.35 2.19
CA GLY A 106 -11.96 10.55 1.33
C GLY A 106 -10.89 11.56 1.71
N GLU A 107 -10.90 12.05 2.95
CA GLU A 107 -10.02 13.16 3.39
C GLU A 107 -8.55 12.76 3.62
N ARG A 108 -8.29 11.47 3.84
CA ARG A 108 -6.93 10.97 4.10
C ARG A 108 -6.30 10.52 2.79
N ILE A 109 -6.99 9.70 2.03
CA ILE A 109 -6.37 9.02 0.89
C ILE A 109 -6.13 9.98 -0.28
N VAL A 110 -6.99 10.97 -0.50
CA VAL A 110 -6.75 11.97 -1.57
C VAL A 110 -5.43 12.74 -1.40
N ARG A 111 -4.98 12.95 -0.16
CA ARG A 111 -3.70 13.61 0.13
C ARG A 111 -2.49 12.81 -0.39
N TRP A 112 -2.60 11.49 -0.57
CA TRP A 112 -1.55 10.68 -1.23
C TRP A 112 -1.42 10.94 -2.73
N PHE A 113 -2.41 11.57 -3.34
CA PHE A 113 -2.43 12.01 -4.75
C PHE A 113 -2.23 13.54 -4.89
N GLY A 114 -1.91 14.22 -3.78
CA GLY A 114 -1.90 15.67 -3.67
C GLY A 114 -3.31 16.23 -3.73
N ASP A 115 -3.74 16.89 -2.66
CA ASP A 115 -5.05 17.53 -2.54
C ASP A 115 -4.95 19.02 -2.90
N PRO A 116 -5.46 19.47 -4.07
CA PRO A 116 -5.40 20.88 -4.45
C PRO A 116 -6.19 21.80 -3.50
N THR A 117 -7.09 21.25 -2.68
CA THR A 117 -7.91 21.99 -1.73
C THR A 117 -7.25 22.17 -0.36
N LEU A 118 -6.11 21.50 -0.11
CA LEU A 118 -5.37 21.61 1.15
C LEU A 118 -4.57 22.92 1.21
N THR A 119 -5.24 24.00 1.64
CA THR A 119 -4.63 25.34 1.77
C THR A 119 -4.15 25.66 3.19
N ALA A 120 -4.53 24.85 4.17
CA ALA A 120 -4.14 24.96 5.57
C ALA A 120 -4.00 23.55 6.18
N PRO A 121 -3.22 23.38 7.26
CA PRO A 121 -3.11 22.08 7.94
C PRO A 121 -4.45 21.51 8.38
N ARG A 122 -4.59 20.18 8.33
CA ARG A 122 -5.79 19.50 8.86
C ARG A 122 -5.63 19.21 10.37
N GLU A 123 -6.76 19.11 11.06
CA GLU A 123 -6.80 18.78 12.49
C GLU A 123 -6.43 17.32 12.78
N ASP A 124 -6.62 16.40 11.82
CA ASP A 124 -6.55 14.95 12.06
C ASP A 124 -5.16 14.40 12.40
N ASP A 125 -4.10 15.22 12.25
CA ASP A 125 -2.66 14.94 12.40
C ASP A 125 -2.13 13.72 11.65
N TYR A 126 -2.94 13.08 10.82
CA TYR A 126 -2.67 11.74 10.26
C TYR A 126 -1.31 11.68 9.56
N PHE A 127 -0.99 12.65 8.72
CA PHE A 127 0.26 12.71 7.96
C PHE A 127 1.46 13.19 8.79
N ARG A 128 1.23 14.08 9.77
CA ARG A 128 2.31 14.70 10.56
C ARG A 128 2.79 13.82 11.69
N ARG A 129 1.88 13.05 12.27
CA ARG A 129 2.14 12.19 13.43
C ARG A 129 2.92 10.94 13.07
N GLN A 130 2.66 10.38 11.89
CA GLN A 130 3.19 9.08 11.48
C GLN A 130 4.60 9.18 10.87
N GLU A 131 5.38 8.11 11.00
CA GLU A 131 6.77 8.05 10.48
C GLU A 131 6.86 7.65 9.00
N MET A 132 5.74 7.58 8.27
CA MET A 132 5.70 7.05 6.90
C MET A 132 6.55 7.86 5.90
N ASP A 133 6.26 9.16 5.71
CA ASP A 133 7.02 10.04 4.82
C ASP A 133 7.53 11.26 5.62
N PRO A 134 8.86 11.38 5.82
CA PRO A 134 9.49 12.51 6.54
C PRO A 134 9.18 13.88 5.96
N ALA A 135 8.72 13.98 4.70
CA ALA A 135 8.33 15.25 4.10
C ALA A 135 7.16 15.92 4.83
N HIS A 136 6.32 15.15 5.53
CA HIS A 136 5.19 15.69 6.29
C HIS A 136 5.54 16.04 7.73
N HIS A 137 6.74 15.73 8.21
CA HIS A 137 7.16 16.09 9.56
C HIS A 137 7.37 17.59 9.65
N ASP A 138 7.06 18.16 10.82
CA ASP A 138 7.37 19.55 11.13
C ASP A 138 8.88 19.80 10.95
N ASP A 139 9.26 21.03 10.60
CA ASP A 139 10.68 21.38 10.51
C ASP A 139 11.36 21.47 11.89
N GLU A 140 12.67 21.73 11.89
CA GLU A 140 13.46 21.85 13.13
C GLU A 140 13.01 23.00 14.06
N HIS A 141 12.18 23.93 13.55
CA HIS A 141 11.59 25.05 14.29
C HIS A 141 10.12 24.80 14.66
N GLY A 142 9.57 23.61 14.36
CA GLY A 142 8.18 23.23 14.64
C GLY A 142 7.16 23.78 13.64
N ALA A 143 7.60 24.28 12.48
CA ALA A 143 6.69 24.76 11.45
C ALA A 143 6.05 23.60 10.69
N ASN A 144 4.74 23.66 10.51
CA ASN A 144 3.96 22.66 9.82
C ASN A 144 4.27 22.64 8.31
N ARG A 145 4.78 21.50 7.82
CA ARG A 145 5.14 21.32 6.40
C ARG A 145 4.10 20.58 5.56
N GLU A 146 2.97 20.21 6.15
CA GLU A 146 1.94 19.42 5.46
C GLU A 146 1.45 20.10 4.16
N VAL A 147 1.17 21.40 4.23
CA VAL A 147 0.70 22.18 3.07
C VAL A 147 1.78 22.32 2.00
N GLU A 148 3.03 22.55 2.38
CA GLU A 148 4.16 22.67 1.46
C GLU A 148 4.44 21.33 0.76
N ALA A 149 4.53 20.25 1.54
CA ALA A 149 4.72 18.89 1.03
C ALA A 149 3.59 18.47 0.09
N ASN A 150 2.35 18.83 0.42
CA ASN A 150 1.20 18.61 -0.45
C ASN A 150 1.28 19.44 -1.74
N ARG A 151 1.69 20.71 -1.68
CA ARG A 151 1.86 21.55 -2.89
C ARG A 151 2.87 20.92 -3.85
N THR A 152 4.02 20.50 -3.35
CA THR A 152 5.02 19.77 -4.15
C THR A 152 4.43 18.49 -4.76
N LEU A 153 3.63 17.75 -3.99
CA LEU A 153 2.98 16.54 -4.50
C LEU A 153 1.93 16.84 -5.58
N VAL A 154 1.14 17.91 -5.41
CA VAL A 154 0.18 18.37 -6.42
C VAL A 154 0.89 18.68 -7.74
N GLU A 155 2.02 19.38 -7.70
CA GLU A 155 2.81 19.69 -8.90
C GLU A 155 3.35 18.43 -9.58
N LEU A 156 3.90 17.49 -8.80
CA LEU A 156 4.41 16.22 -9.32
C LEU A 156 3.29 15.38 -9.93
N VAL A 157 2.14 15.25 -9.26
CA VAL A 157 1.01 14.48 -9.75
C VAL A 157 0.37 15.14 -10.97
N ASN A 158 0.29 16.47 -11.04
CA ASN A 158 -0.16 17.17 -12.26
C ASN A 158 0.79 16.91 -13.44
N THR A 159 2.10 16.86 -13.18
CA THR A 159 3.13 16.64 -14.22
C THR A 159 3.14 15.20 -14.74
N HIS A 160 2.99 14.23 -13.84
CA HIS A 160 3.13 12.81 -14.16
C HIS A 160 1.79 12.09 -14.37
N GLY A 161 0.67 12.66 -13.93
CA GLY A 161 -0.68 12.11 -14.01
C GLY A 161 -1.03 11.47 -15.36
N PRO A 162 -0.83 12.16 -16.50
CA PRO A 162 -1.15 11.60 -17.82
C PRO A 162 -0.35 10.35 -18.21
N LYS A 163 0.72 10.02 -17.48
CA LYS A 163 1.56 8.83 -17.70
C LYS A 163 1.25 7.70 -16.71
N LEU A 164 0.55 8.03 -15.62
CA LEU A 164 0.25 7.10 -14.54
C LEU A 164 -1.03 6.33 -14.83
N LYS A 165 -1.08 5.11 -14.30
CA LYS A 165 -2.29 4.26 -14.28
C LYS A 165 -2.68 4.03 -12.82
N LEU A 166 -3.98 3.99 -12.58
CA LEU A 166 -4.56 3.67 -11.28
C LEU A 166 -5.32 2.34 -11.38
N ALA A 167 -4.99 1.38 -10.52
CA ALA A 167 -5.91 0.31 -10.17
C ALA A 167 -6.70 0.73 -8.93
N ALA A 168 -7.96 1.10 -9.12
CA ALA A 168 -8.85 1.55 -8.05
C ALA A 168 -9.80 0.41 -7.66
N ALA A 169 -9.86 0.12 -6.37
CA ALA A 169 -11.00 -0.60 -5.82
C ALA A 169 -12.26 0.24 -6.06
N THR A 170 -13.39 -0.39 -6.38
CA THR A 170 -14.67 0.31 -6.47
C THR A 170 -15.03 1.03 -5.17
N SER A 171 -14.57 0.51 -4.03
CA SER A 171 -14.72 1.13 -2.71
C SER A 171 -13.82 2.34 -2.43
N ALA A 172 -12.81 2.58 -3.27
CA ALA A 172 -11.81 3.63 -3.01
C ALA A 172 -12.47 5.00 -2.86
N ALA A 173 -11.85 5.86 -2.06
CA ALA A 173 -12.28 7.23 -1.86
C ALA A 173 -12.65 7.94 -3.18
N VAL A 174 -13.89 8.44 -3.29
CA VAL A 174 -14.38 9.14 -4.49
C VAL A 174 -13.50 10.36 -4.85
N GLN A 175 -12.90 10.99 -3.83
CA GLN A 175 -11.97 12.10 -3.98
C GLN A 175 -10.68 11.69 -4.71
N VAL A 176 -10.19 10.46 -4.50
CA VAL A 176 -9.05 9.90 -5.24
C VAL A 176 -9.41 9.74 -6.70
N VAL A 177 -10.57 9.17 -6.99
CA VAL A 177 -11.06 8.95 -8.37
C VAL A 177 -11.14 10.28 -9.12
N LYS A 178 -11.80 11.29 -8.51
CA LYS A 178 -11.90 12.64 -9.08
C LYS A 178 -10.52 13.24 -9.34
N ARG A 179 -9.63 13.19 -8.34
CA ARG A 179 -8.27 13.74 -8.45
C ARG A 179 -7.48 13.08 -9.59
N CYS A 180 -7.59 11.77 -9.72
CA CYS A 180 -6.91 11.00 -10.76
C CYS A 180 -7.49 11.27 -12.16
N GLU A 181 -8.81 11.43 -12.29
CA GLU A 181 -9.44 11.87 -13.54
C GLU A 181 -9.00 13.29 -13.95
N GLU A 182 -8.94 14.23 -13.00
CA GLU A 182 -8.53 15.62 -13.23
C GLU A 182 -7.10 15.73 -13.78
N VAL A 183 -6.18 14.87 -13.34
CA VAL A 183 -4.80 14.84 -13.84
C VAL A 183 -4.59 13.88 -15.01
N GLY A 184 -5.67 13.25 -15.51
CA GLY A 184 -5.63 12.39 -16.69
C GLY A 184 -4.99 11.03 -16.47
N MET A 185 -5.03 10.45 -15.28
CA MET A 185 -4.63 9.05 -15.08
C MET A 185 -5.61 8.10 -15.79
N ASP A 186 -5.08 7.02 -16.37
CA ASP A 186 -5.93 5.90 -16.80
C ASP A 186 -6.38 5.11 -15.57
N ILE A 187 -7.69 4.98 -15.35
CA ILE A 187 -8.25 4.25 -14.20
C ILE A 187 -8.79 2.89 -14.63
N TYR A 188 -8.36 1.85 -13.93
CA TYR A 188 -8.76 0.46 -14.07
C TYR A 188 -9.38 -0.02 -12.76
N TRP A 189 -10.48 -0.76 -12.85
CA TRP A 189 -11.35 -1.02 -11.71
C TRP A 189 -11.40 -2.49 -11.32
N PHE A 190 -11.51 -2.74 -10.03
CA PHE A 190 -11.78 -4.06 -9.44
C PHE A 190 -12.65 -3.93 -8.19
N ASN A 191 -13.37 -4.99 -7.83
CA ASN A 191 -14.08 -5.03 -6.55
C ASN A 191 -13.12 -5.57 -5.48
N PRO A 192 -12.97 -4.90 -4.31
CA PRO A 192 -12.32 -5.54 -3.19
C PRO A 192 -13.24 -6.66 -2.66
N MET A 193 -12.66 -7.74 -2.15
CA MET A 193 -13.41 -8.66 -1.31
C MET A 193 -13.68 -8.00 0.04
N PHE A 194 -14.96 -7.84 0.37
CA PHE A 194 -15.42 -7.39 1.68
C PHE A 194 -15.55 -8.58 2.63
N ASP A 195 -16.09 -9.68 2.12
CA ASP A 195 -16.44 -10.89 2.84
C ASP A 195 -16.31 -12.13 1.94
N ASP A 196 -16.56 -13.31 2.52
CA ASP A 196 -16.66 -14.57 1.79
C ASP A 196 -17.71 -14.45 0.68
N TYR A 197 -17.29 -14.65 -0.57
CA TYR A 197 -18.14 -14.50 -1.74
C TYR A 197 -19.34 -15.45 -1.73
N ASP A 198 -19.20 -16.64 -1.15
CA ASP A 198 -20.23 -17.68 -1.19
C ASP A 198 -21.26 -17.55 -0.05
N MET A 199 -21.02 -16.67 0.93
CA MET A 199 -21.93 -16.53 2.07
C MET A 199 -23.25 -15.82 1.66
N PRO A 200 -24.39 -16.18 2.28
CA PRO A 200 -25.64 -15.46 2.08
C PRO A 200 -25.49 -13.97 2.39
N GLY A 201 -25.95 -13.11 1.47
CA GLY A 201 -25.89 -11.66 1.66
C GLY A 201 -24.54 -10.96 1.40
N SER A 202 -23.49 -11.71 1.00
CA SER A 202 -22.14 -11.20 0.66
C SER A 202 -22.15 -9.86 -0.07
N LEU A 203 -21.41 -8.89 0.49
CA LEU A 203 -21.13 -7.60 -0.13
C LEU A 203 -20.17 -7.76 -1.32
N SER A 204 -19.22 -8.70 -1.26
CA SER A 204 -18.36 -9.05 -2.40
C SER A 204 -19.20 -9.46 -3.62
N ARG A 205 -20.18 -10.35 -3.41
CA ARG A 205 -21.08 -10.79 -4.49
C ARG A 205 -22.00 -9.68 -4.98
N LYS A 206 -22.56 -8.85 -4.08
CA LYS A 206 -23.36 -7.68 -4.48
C LYS A 206 -22.56 -6.67 -5.30
N ALA A 207 -21.30 -6.43 -4.95
CA ALA A 207 -20.42 -5.56 -5.72
C ALA A 207 -20.16 -6.13 -7.13
N TRP A 208 -19.96 -7.44 -7.24
CA TRP A 208 -19.86 -8.12 -8.54
C TRP A 208 -21.17 -8.05 -9.34
N GLU A 209 -22.32 -8.31 -8.72
CA GLU A 209 -23.65 -8.20 -9.37
C GLU A 209 -23.92 -6.78 -9.89
N MET A 210 -23.40 -5.76 -9.20
CA MET A 210 -23.56 -4.35 -9.57
C MET A 210 -22.81 -3.96 -10.86
N ASN A 211 -21.61 -4.50 -11.08
CA ASN A 211 -20.72 -3.96 -12.13
C ASN A 211 -19.95 -5.02 -12.96
N GLY A 212 -20.01 -6.31 -12.60
CA GLY A 212 -19.34 -7.41 -13.29
C GLY A 212 -17.81 -7.43 -13.19
N LEU A 213 -17.19 -6.54 -12.41
CA LEU A 213 -15.73 -6.49 -12.25
C LEU A 213 -15.22 -7.64 -11.38
N PRO A 214 -13.98 -8.13 -11.60
CA PRO A 214 -13.40 -9.17 -10.77
C PRO A 214 -13.30 -8.74 -9.31
N CYS A 215 -13.52 -9.68 -8.39
CA CYS A 215 -13.25 -9.50 -6.97
C CYS A 215 -11.81 -9.89 -6.66
N LEU A 216 -11.11 -9.08 -5.88
CA LEU A 216 -9.74 -9.31 -5.45
C LEU A 216 -9.65 -9.32 -3.93
N ASN A 217 -9.05 -10.37 -3.37
CA ASN A 217 -8.62 -10.33 -1.98
C ASN A 217 -7.37 -9.44 -1.85
N GLY A 218 -7.53 -8.30 -1.17
CA GLY A 218 -6.46 -7.32 -0.97
C GLY A 218 -5.62 -7.52 0.30
N GLY A 219 -5.87 -8.56 1.09
CA GLY A 219 -5.14 -8.83 2.33
C GLY A 219 -5.27 -7.75 3.42
N GLY A 220 -6.33 -6.95 3.35
CA GLY A 220 -6.65 -5.91 4.33
C GLY A 220 -5.89 -4.59 4.20
N ASN A 221 -4.91 -4.48 3.31
CA ASN A 221 -4.16 -3.24 3.11
C ASN A 221 -3.73 -3.05 1.64
N VAL A 222 -3.48 -1.80 1.25
CA VAL A 222 -3.16 -1.45 -0.14
C VAL A 222 -1.83 -2.05 -0.65
N GLY A 223 -0.84 -2.28 0.24
CA GLY A 223 0.44 -2.88 -0.13
C GLY A 223 0.29 -4.34 -0.55
N THR A 224 -0.49 -5.11 0.20
CA THR A 224 -0.83 -6.50 -0.16
C THR A 224 -1.72 -6.55 -1.40
N ALA A 225 -2.69 -5.63 -1.55
CA ALA A 225 -3.50 -5.53 -2.77
C ALA A 225 -2.64 -5.22 -4.01
N ALA A 226 -1.62 -4.36 -3.87
CA ALA A 226 -0.69 -4.04 -4.94
C ALA A 226 0.15 -5.27 -5.35
N TRP A 227 0.63 -6.04 -4.38
CA TRP A 227 1.29 -7.32 -4.64
C TRP A 227 0.35 -8.32 -5.32
N ALA A 228 -0.88 -8.47 -4.82
CA ALA A 228 -1.87 -9.38 -5.37
C ALA A 228 -2.19 -9.09 -6.85
N LEU A 229 -2.44 -7.82 -7.19
CA LEU A 229 -2.61 -7.38 -8.58
C LEU A 229 -1.37 -7.69 -9.44
N THR A 230 -0.17 -7.51 -8.88
CA THR A 230 1.09 -7.69 -9.60
C THR A 230 1.27 -9.13 -10.07
N HIS A 231 1.01 -10.14 -9.23
CA HIS A 231 1.11 -11.54 -9.67
C HIS A 231 -0.17 -12.01 -10.38
N ALA A 232 -1.36 -11.74 -9.83
CA ALA A 232 -2.60 -12.35 -10.30
C ALA A 232 -3.17 -11.70 -11.57
N VAL A 233 -2.94 -10.40 -11.78
CA VAL A 233 -3.46 -9.67 -12.95
C VAL A 233 -2.35 -9.33 -13.94
N LEU A 234 -1.20 -8.84 -13.47
CA LEU A 234 -0.08 -8.50 -14.36
C LEU A 234 0.77 -9.70 -14.76
N GLY A 235 0.57 -10.86 -14.13
CA GLY A 235 1.28 -12.11 -14.45
C GLY A 235 2.77 -12.08 -14.11
N LYS A 236 3.22 -11.21 -13.21
CA LYS A 236 4.63 -11.07 -12.86
C LYS A 236 5.06 -12.21 -11.93
N ARG A 237 6.23 -12.79 -12.21
CA ARG A 237 6.74 -14.02 -11.58
C ARG A 237 7.83 -13.78 -10.56
N HIS A 238 8.60 -12.70 -10.69
CA HIS A 238 9.69 -12.36 -9.76
C HIS A 238 9.42 -10.99 -9.13
N ILE A 239 8.90 -10.98 -7.90
CA ILE A 239 8.38 -9.76 -7.27
C ILE A 239 9.25 -9.36 -6.07
N GLY A 240 9.96 -8.25 -6.21
CA GLY A 240 10.68 -7.59 -5.12
C GLY A 240 9.77 -6.66 -4.34
N LEU A 241 9.76 -6.74 -3.02
CA LEU A 241 9.01 -5.82 -2.15
C LEU A 241 9.95 -4.76 -1.54
N ILE A 242 9.59 -3.48 -1.59
CA ILE A 242 10.29 -2.42 -0.85
C ILE A 242 9.29 -1.56 -0.08
N GLY A 243 9.63 -1.11 1.12
CA GLY A 243 8.73 -0.28 1.94
C GLY A 243 7.48 -1.02 2.46
N ILE A 244 7.49 -2.36 2.47
CA ILE A 244 6.39 -3.19 3.03
C ILE A 244 6.81 -3.63 4.43
N ASP A 245 6.83 -2.68 5.37
CA ASP A 245 7.35 -2.94 6.72
C ASP A 245 6.39 -3.77 7.59
N LEU A 246 5.08 -3.53 7.48
CA LEU A 246 4.04 -4.15 8.32
C LEU A 246 4.39 -4.09 9.83
N GLY A 247 4.94 -2.94 10.23
CA GLY A 247 5.44 -2.68 11.57
C GLY A 247 6.11 -1.31 11.65
N TYR A 248 6.66 -1.01 12.81
CA TYR A 248 7.27 0.26 13.16
C TYR A 248 8.75 0.08 13.48
N ALA A 249 9.54 1.07 13.07
CA ALA A 249 10.99 1.02 13.17
C ALA A 249 11.45 1.08 14.64
N PRO A 250 12.67 0.58 14.93
CA PRO A 250 13.25 0.73 16.27
C PRO A 250 13.28 2.20 16.69
N GLY A 251 12.72 2.49 17.87
CA GLY A 251 12.68 3.84 18.44
C GLY A 251 11.47 4.68 18.05
N THR A 252 10.54 4.18 17.21
CA THR A 252 9.27 4.87 16.95
C THR A 252 8.45 4.97 18.25
N PRO A 253 8.05 6.17 18.69
CA PRO A 253 7.17 6.32 19.84
C PRO A 253 5.76 5.75 19.54
N PRO A 254 5.07 5.11 20.50
CA PRO A 254 3.72 4.58 20.31
C PRO A 254 2.73 5.61 19.74
N GLU A 255 2.81 6.86 20.16
CA GLU A 255 1.96 7.95 19.69
C GLU A 255 2.14 8.29 18.20
N LYS A 256 3.24 7.83 17.58
CA LYS A 256 3.51 7.99 16.15
C LYS A 256 3.06 6.79 15.29
N THR A 257 2.53 5.74 15.91
CA THR A 257 2.06 4.53 15.21
C THR A 257 0.69 4.75 14.55
N GLN A 258 0.43 4.19 13.37
CA GLN A 258 -0.75 4.50 12.57
C GLN A 258 -2.06 4.37 13.35
N TYR A 259 -2.24 3.25 14.04
CA TYR A 259 -3.46 2.90 14.76
C TYR A 259 -3.45 3.31 16.25
N PHE A 260 -2.52 4.18 16.66
CA PHE A 260 -2.38 4.62 18.05
C PHE A 260 -3.69 5.15 18.65
N LYS A 261 -4.36 6.07 17.94
CA LYS A 261 -5.57 6.72 18.47
C LYS A 261 -6.68 5.69 18.67
N GLU A 262 -6.94 4.87 17.66
CA GLU A 262 -7.92 3.79 17.72
C GLU A 262 -7.60 2.78 18.84
N LEU A 263 -6.34 2.36 18.96
CA LEU A 263 -5.92 1.40 19.98
C LEU A 263 -6.02 1.96 21.39
N ARG A 264 -5.59 3.22 21.60
CA ARG A 264 -5.70 3.92 22.88
C ARG A 264 -7.17 4.12 23.28
N ASP A 265 -8.02 4.49 22.35
CA ASP A 265 -9.45 4.71 22.64
C ASP A 265 -10.16 3.39 22.97
N LEU A 266 -9.74 2.27 22.34
CA LEU A 266 -10.24 0.93 22.65
C LEU A 266 -9.71 0.37 23.99
N ARG A 267 -8.46 0.67 24.33
CA ARG A 267 -7.71 0.11 25.49
C ARG A 267 -6.99 1.21 26.28
N PRO A 268 -7.71 2.16 26.90
CA PRO A 268 -7.10 3.34 27.52
C PRO A 268 -6.09 3.00 28.62
N ASP A 269 -6.31 1.90 29.33
CA ASP A 269 -5.52 1.51 30.50
C ASP A 269 -4.29 0.64 30.16
N ASP A 270 -4.29 -0.05 29.03
CA ASP A 270 -3.27 -1.06 28.69
C ASP A 270 -2.92 -1.15 27.19
N TYR A 271 -3.19 -0.12 26.39
CA TYR A 271 -2.86 -0.11 24.96
C TYR A 271 -1.38 -0.39 24.67
N LEU A 272 -0.46 -0.04 25.58
CA LEU A 272 0.97 -0.31 25.42
C LEU A 272 1.28 -1.81 25.40
N ASP A 273 0.50 -2.62 26.13
CA ASP A 273 0.68 -4.07 26.21
C ASP A 273 0.21 -4.79 24.92
N ALA A 274 -0.44 -4.06 24.00
CA ALA A 274 -0.88 -4.60 22.72
C ALA A 274 0.20 -4.55 21.63
N PHE A 275 1.32 -3.85 21.84
CA PHE A 275 2.42 -3.79 20.88
C PHE A 275 3.29 -5.05 20.96
N MET A 276 3.37 -5.78 19.84
CA MET A 276 4.16 -7.01 19.72
C MET A 276 5.53 -6.69 19.13
N HIS A 277 6.59 -7.13 19.81
CA HIS A 277 7.97 -6.87 19.41
C HIS A 277 8.59 -8.13 18.83
N GLU A 278 9.27 -8.01 17.69
CA GLU A 278 9.88 -9.14 17.01
C GLU A 278 11.22 -8.70 16.40
N LYS A 279 12.22 -9.58 16.48
CA LYS A 279 13.53 -9.32 15.90
C LYS A 279 13.50 -9.66 14.41
N ASN A 280 13.79 -8.70 13.55
CA ASN A 280 13.99 -8.97 12.14
C ASN A 280 15.22 -9.88 11.97
N PRO A 281 15.08 -11.06 11.34
CA PRO A 281 16.16 -12.05 11.28
C PRO A 281 17.35 -11.59 10.42
N ASP A 282 17.11 -10.75 9.41
CA ASP A 282 18.14 -10.32 8.45
C ASP A 282 18.93 -9.12 8.99
N THR A 283 18.24 -8.12 9.56
CA THR A 283 18.88 -6.90 10.07
C THR A 283 19.31 -7.02 11.52
N GLY A 284 18.71 -7.94 12.28
CA GLY A 284 18.88 -8.07 13.72
C GLY A 284 18.22 -6.96 14.55
N GLU A 285 17.54 -6.01 13.91
CA GLU A 285 16.82 -4.91 14.56
C GLU A 285 15.54 -5.43 15.25
N ILE A 286 15.17 -4.83 16.38
CA ILE A 286 13.89 -5.14 17.06
C ILE A 286 12.85 -4.16 16.55
N TRP A 287 11.93 -4.66 15.74
CA TRP A 287 10.77 -3.94 15.24
C TRP A 287 9.55 -4.30 16.10
N PHE A 288 8.48 -3.51 15.97
CA PHE A 288 7.24 -3.81 16.68
C PHE A 288 6.01 -3.49 15.83
N SER A 289 4.87 -4.10 16.15
CA SER A 289 3.60 -3.90 15.45
C SER A 289 2.46 -3.75 16.44
N ASP A 290 1.42 -3.01 16.03
CA ASP A 290 0.11 -3.07 16.68
C ASP A 290 -0.70 -4.28 16.16
N PRO A 291 -1.87 -4.58 16.77
CA PRO A 291 -2.71 -5.70 16.33
C PRO A 291 -3.09 -5.70 14.85
N SER A 292 -3.30 -4.52 14.25
CA SER A 292 -3.70 -4.39 12.84
C SER A 292 -2.55 -4.81 11.92
N TYR A 293 -1.35 -4.26 12.14
CA TYR A 293 -0.18 -4.64 11.33
C TYR A 293 0.24 -6.09 11.53
N HIS A 294 0.10 -6.62 12.75
CA HIS A 294 0.30 -8.04 12.99
C HIS A 294 -0.68 -8.91 12.18
N TRP A 295 -1.97 -8.54 12.16
CA TRP A 295 -2.98 -9.25 11.37
C TRP A 295 -2.68 -9.15 9.86
N PHE A 296 -2.39 -7.96 9.33
CA PHE A 296 -2.03 -7.78 7.92
C PHE A 296 -0.81 -8.62 7.52
N ARG A 297 0.22 -8.69 8.37
CA ARG A 297 1.39 -9.55 8.14
C ARG A 297 0.98 -11.01 8.04
N LYS A 298 0.16 -11.52 8.95
CA LYS A 298 -0.29 -12.92 8.93
C LYS A 298 -1.05 -13.24 7.64
N VAL A 299 -2.00 -12.40 7.27
CA VAL A 299 -2.78 -12.55 6.03
C VAL A 299 -1.85 -12.54 4.81
N PHE A 300 -0.86 -11.65 4.76
CA PHE A 300 0.07 -11.61 3.64
C PHE A 300 0.93 -12.89 3.57
N VAL A 301 1.49 -13.36 4.68
CA VAL A 301 2.26 -14.63 4.71
C VAL A 301 1.39 -15.80 4.25
N GLU A 302 0.12 -15.85 4.65
CA GLU A 302 -0.83 -16.88 4.18
C GLU A 302 -1.08 -16.78 2.68
N MET A 303 -1.33 -15.59 2.15
CA MET A 303 -1.57 -15.38 0.71
C MET A 303 -0.36 -15.73 -0.16
N ILE A 304 0.87 -15.50 0.32
CA ILE A 304 2.09 -15.85 -0.43
C ILE A 304 2.20 -17.36 -0.66
N ARG A 305 1.71 -18.20 0.27
CA ARG A 305 1.79 -19.66 0.13
C ARG A 305 1.00 -20.20 -1.06
N ASP A 306 -0.09 -19.52 -1.43
CA ASP A 306 -0.96 -19.90 -2.54
C ASP A 306 -0.63 -19.11 -3.83
N ALA A 307 0.32 -18.18 -3.78
CA ALA A 307 0.67 -17.36 -4.92
C ALA A 307 1.60 -18.09 -5.89
N ASP A 308 1.24 -18.06 -7.17
CA ASP A 308 2.07 -18.60 -8.24
C ASP A 308 3.11 -17.56 -8.70
N CYS A 309 3.96 -17.11 -7.76
CA CYS A 309 5.08 -16.21 -8.03
C CYS A 309 6.17 -16.34 -6.95
N GLU A 310 7.40 -15.97 -7.30
CA GLU A 310 8.46 -15.76 -6.32
C GLU A 310 8.31 -14.36 -5.71
N THR A 311 8.12 -14.31 -4.39
CA THR A 311 8.09 -13.07 -3.63
C THR A 311 9.38 -12.91 -2.82
N VAL A 312 10.15 -11.87 -3.12
CA VAL A 312 11.40 -11.53 -2.44
C VAL A 312 11.21 -10.25 -1.65
N ASN A 313 11.21 -10.34 -0.32
CA ASN A 313 11.17 -9.17 0.52
C ASN A 313 12.53 -8.45 0.51
N CYS A 314 12.57 -7.32 -0.21
CA CYS A 314 13.72 -6.43 -0.35
C CYS A 314 13.58 -5.16 0.52
N THR A 315 12.67 -5.18 1.50
CA THR A 315 12.38 -4.04 2.38
C THR A 315 13.57 -3.70 3.28
N GLU A 316 14.45 -4.68 3.55
CA GLU A 316 15.63 -4.52 4.41
C GLU A 316 15.25 -3.96 5.80
N GLY A 317 14.09 -4.37 6.30
CA GLY A 317 13.46 -3.87 7.53
C GLY A 317 12.07 -4.47 7.71
N GLY A 318 11.36 -4.00 8.72
CA GLY A 318 10.00 -4.45 8.99
C GLY A 318 9.90 -5.86 9.55
N LEU A 319 8.69 -6.39 9.49
CA LEU A 319 8.27 -7.65 10.10
C LEU A 319 7.78 -8.69 9.07
N LEU A 320 7.83 -8.39 7.77
CA LEU A 320 7.38 -9.32 6.73
C LEU A 320 8.43 -10.41 6.44
N PHE A 321 8.37 -11.50 7.20
CA PHE A 321 9.14 -12.72 6.97
C PHE A 321 8.34 -13.93 7.46
N GLY A 322 8.61 -15.10 6.90
CA GLY A 322 7.90 -16.34 7.19
C GLY A 322 8.02 -17.35 6.05
N ASP A 323 7.34 -18.48 6.18
CA ASP A 323 7.37 -19.53 5.16
C ASP A 323 6.89 -19.00 3.80
N GLY A 324 7.64 -19.30 2.74
CA GLY A 324 7.33 -18.86 1.38
C GLY A 324 7.86 -17.48 1.00
N ILE A 325 8.48 -16.75 1.94
CA ILE A 325 9.08 -15.43 1.68
C ILE A 325 10.60 -15.55 1.68
N THR A 326 11.23 -15.29 0.53
CA THR A 326 12.68 -15.09 0.45
C THR A 326 13.00 -13.67 0.88
N THR A 327 14.02 -13.47 1.73
CA THR A 327 14.53 -12.14 2.07
C THR A 327 15.85 -11.89 1.36
N ALA A 328 16.05 -10.68 0.83
CA ALA A 328 17.28 -10.27 0.15
C ALA A 328 17.48 -8.75 0.26
N THR A 329 18.66 -8.26 -0.07
CA THR A 329 18.84 -6.82 -0.30
C THR A 329 18.19 -6.43 -1.63
N LEU A 330 17.76 -5.17 -1.75
CA LEU A 330 17.24 -4.66 -3.02
C LEU A 330 18.27 -4.83 -4.14
N ASP A 331 19.53 -4.50 -3.90
CA ASP A 331 20.57 -4.59 -4.94
C ASP A 331 20.76 -6.04 -5.42
N SER A 332 20.74 -7.02 -4.51
CA SER A 332 20.87 -8.44 -4.88
C SER A 332 19.69 -8.93 -5.73
N PHE A 333 18.46 -8.51 -5.39
CA PHE A 333 17.29 -8.79 -6.22
C PHE A 333 17.43 -8.17 -7.61
N LEU A 334 17.83 -6.89 -7.69
CA LEU A 334 17.99 -6.17 -8.95
C LEU A 334 19.08 -6.80 -9.84
N GLU A 335 20.20 -7.24 -9.27
CA GLU A 335 21.25 -7.98 -9.98
C GLU A 335 20.76 -9.33 -10.51
N THR A 336 20.01 -10.07 -9.70
CA THR A 336 19.48 -11.40 -10.06
C THR A 336 18.53 -11.31 -11.25
N VAL A 337 17.57 -10.38 -11.21
CA VAL A 337 16.59 -10.22 -12.29
C VAL A 337 17.18 -9.58 -13.55
N ALA A 338 18.29 -8.84 -13.43
CA ALA A 338 19.04 -8.37 -14.59
C ALA A 338 19.78 -9.53 -15.28
N GLY A 339 20.44 -10.41 -14.52
CA GLY A 339 21.18 -11.56 -15.06
C GLY A 339 20.30 -12.65 -15.68
N GLY A 340 19.06 -12.82 -15.19
CA GLY A 340 18.11 -13.77 -15.76
C GLY A 340 17.59 -13.40 -17.15
N ALA A 341 17.64 -12.11 -17.53
CA ALA A 341 17.15 -11.63 -18.83
C ALA A 341 18.07 -12.01 -20.01
N ASP A 342 19.35 -12.30 -19.74
CA ASP A 342 20.35 -12.62 -20.78
C ASP A 342 20.36 -14.11 -21.20
N HIS A 343 19.64 -14.99 -20.49
CA HIS A 343 19.67 -16.45 -20.71
C HIS A 343 18.46 -17.01 -21.49
N HIS A 344 17.59 -16.15 -22.01
CA HIS A 344 16.41 -16.54 -22.81
C HIS A 344 16.38 -15.91 -24.22
N GLY A 345 17.55 -15.53 -24.76
CA GLY A 345 17.74 -15.06 -26.14
C GLY A 345 18.09 -16.16 -27.13
#